data_AF-A0A562NBF7-F1
#
_entry.id   AF-A0A562NBF7-F1
#
_cell.length_a   1.000
_cell.length_b   1.000
_cell.length_c   1.000
_cell.angle_alpha   90.00
_cell.angle_beta   90.00
_cell.angle_gamma   90.00
#
_symmetry.space_group_name_H-M   'P 1'
#
loop_
_entity.id
_entity.type
_entity.pdbx_description
1 polymer ?
#
loop_
_entity_poly.entity_id
_entity_poly.type
_entity_poly.pdbx_seq_one_letter_code
_entity_poly.pdbx_strand_id
1 'polypeptide(L)'
;MVPKFIGNAMKGGRYATDGVTTYYGDDLLESVNPWQVLTTTVGFTPAEVAERYAVNNRLKLKEKRITDRRKDIMREVGDAMRAGKPISPASVDKIRAFNREWPEYPITTASIRQSVQSRNRASQRNEFGVALNPKLNDRLRAERAPMVYN
;
A
#
# COMPACT_ATOMS: atom_id res chain seq x y z
N MET A 1 13.38 -26.82 12.08
CA MET A 1 12.35 -25.75 12.12
C MET A 1 11.65 -25.75 10.78
N VAL A 2 10.35 -26.02 10.77
CA VAL A 2 9.53 -25.91 9.56
C VAL A 2 9.32 -24.41 9.29
N PRO A 3 9.52 -23.92 8.05
CA PRO A 3 9.26 -22.52 7.75
C PRO A 3 7.80 -22.19 8.06
N LYS A 4 7.55 -21.06 8.73
CA LYS A 4 6.23 -20.61 9.21
C LYS A 4 5.14 -20.50 8.12
N PHE A 5 5.45 -20.78 6.86
CA PHE A 5 4.53 -20.75 5.73
C PHE A 5 3.67 -22.02 5.62
N ILE A 6 4.14 -23.17 6.11
CA ILE A 6 3.31 -24.40 6.20
C ILE A 6 2.24 -24.24 7.29
N GLY A 7 2.50 -23.41 8.31
CA GLY A 7 1.51 -23.05 9.33
C GLY A 7 0.26 -22.32 8.80
N ASN A 8 0.30 -21.82 7.56
CA ASN A 8 -0.88 -21.24 6.91
C ASN A 8 -1.58 -22.21 5.94
N ALA A 9 -0.99 -23.38 5.64
CA ALA A 9 -1.68 -24.44 4.88
C ALA A 9 -2.87 -25.03 5.67
N MET A 10 -2.90 -24.87 7.00
CA MET A 10 -4.07 -25.19 7.84
C MET A 10 -5.09 -24.04 7.96
N LYS A 11 -5.00 -23.02 7.10
CA LYS A 11 -6.18 -22.27 6.65
C LYS A 11 -6.55 -22.67 5.21
N GLY A 12 -6.25 -23.92 4.83
CA GLY A 12 -6.60 -24.60 3.59
C GLY A 12 -8.09 -24.92 3.40
N GLY A 13 -8.99 -24.12 3.99
CA GLY A 13 -10.43 -24.24 3.79
C GLY A 13 -11.00 -23.36 2.67
N ARG A 14 -10.21 -22.43 2.13
CA ARG A 14 -10.63 -21.56 0.99
C ARG A 14 -9.85 -21.77 -0.30
N TYR A 15 -8.71 -22.46 -0.24
CA TYR A 15 -7.94 -22.76 -1.46
C TYR A 15 -8.59 -23.86 -2.32
N ALA A 16 -9.52 -24.64 -1.76
CA ALA A 16 -10.24 -25.68 -2.49
C ALA A 16 -11.51 -25.19 -3.21
N THR A 17 -12.08 -24.05 -2.82
CA THR A 17 -13.31 -23.50 -3.43
C THR A 17 -13.05 -22.35 -4.39
N ASP A 18 -12.00 -21.55 -4.17
CA ASP A 18 -11.90 -20.22 -4.80
C ASP A 18 -10.83 -20.13 -5.91
N GLY A 19 -10.10 -21.20 -6.21
CA GLY A 19 -9.02 -21.18 -7.21
C GLY A 19 -7.79 -20.36 -6.75
N VAL A 20 -6.69 -20.45 -7.50
CA VAL A 20 -5.45 -19.71 -7.18
C VAL A 20 -5.59 -18.28 -7.68
N THR A 21 -6.35 -17.47 -6.95
CA THR A 21 -6.56 -16.07 -7.28
C THR A 21 -5.58 -15.17 -6.54
N THR A 22 -5.28 -14.02 -7.15
CA THR A 22 -4.63 -12.89 -6.49
C THR A 22 -5.55 -12.36 -5.37
N TYR A 23 -5.04 -11.52 -4.45
CA TYR A 23 -5.89 -10.89 -3.40
C TYR A 23 -7.13 -10.16 -3.96
N TYR A 24 -7.08 -9.75 -5.23
CA TYR A 24 -8.17 -9.08 -5.96
C TYR A 24 -9.03 -10.00 -6.83
N GLY A 25 -8.80 -11.32 -6.82
CA GLY A 25 -9.58 -12.28 -7.62
C GLY A 25 -9.02 -12.56 -9.02
N ASP A 26 -7.93 -11.90 -9.42
CA ASP A 26 -7.33 -12.13 -10.74
C ASP A 26 -6.57 -13.46 -10.79
N ASP A 27 -6.72 -14.22 -11.88
CA ASP A 27 -6.04 -15.51 -12.07
C ASP A 27 -4.51 -15.34 -12.10
N LEU A 28 -3.80 -16.06 -11.25
CA LEU A 28 -2.33 -16.02 -11.18
C LEU A 28 -1.65 -16.80 -12.33
N LEU A 29 -2.42 -17.65 -13.00
CA LEU A 29 -2.02 -18.50 -14.12
C LEU A 29 -3.00 -18.29 -15.27
N GLU A 30 -2.47 -17.97 -16.45
CA GLU A 30 -3.26 -17.83 -17.67
C GLU A 30 -3.89 -19.19 -17.99
N SER A 31 -5.21 -19.28 -17.90
CA SER A 31 -6.02 -20.44 -18.30
C SER A 31 -5.67 -21.79 -17.65
N VAL A 32 -5.73 -21.89 -16.31
CA VAL A 32 -5.83 -23.21 -15.69
C VAL A 32 -7.16 -23.33 -14.98
N ASN A 33 -8.04 -24.16 -15.53
CA ASN A 33 -9.27 -24.56 -14.88
C ASN A 33 -8.91 -25.07 -13.47
N PRO A 34 -9.40 -24.45 -12.37
CA PRO A 34 -9.02 -24.82 -11.00
C PRO A 34 -9.22 -26.32 -10.70
N TRP A 35 -10.16 -26.96 -11.39
CA TRP A 35 -10.42 -28.39 -11.29
C TRP A 35 -9.38 -29.28 -12.00
N GLN A 36 -8.69 -28.79 -13.03
CA GLN A 36 -7.61 -29.52 -13.70
C GLN A 36 -6.28 -29.48 -12.94
N VAL A 37 -6.07 -28.46 -12.10
CA VAL A 37 -4.91 -28.33 -11.19
C VAL A 37 -4.92 -29.42 -10.12
N LEU A 38 -6.09 -29.82 -9.65
CA LEU A 38 -6.25 -30.89 -8.67
C LEU A 38 -6.02 -32.29 -9.26
N THR A 39 -6.26 -32.48 -10.55
CA THR A 39 -6.24 -33.81 -11.18
C THR A 39 -4.95 -34.15 -11.91
N THR A 40 -4.02 -33.21 -12.11
CA THR A 40 -2.91 -33.46 -13.05
C THR A 40 -1.55 -33.00 -12.51
N THR A 41 -0.74 -34.00 -12.15
CA THR A 41 0.70 -34.00 -11.74
C THR A 41 1.04 -33.70 -10.27
N VAL A 42 1.13 -34.76 -9.48
CA VAL A 42 1.53 -34.80 -8.05
C VAL A 42 3.02 -34.46 -7.82
N GLY A 43 3.62 -33.53 -8.56
CA GLY A 43 5.05 -33.25 -8.40
C GLY A 43 5.62 -31.94 -8.96
N PHE A 44 4.97 -31.29 -9.93
CA PHE A 44 5.57 -30.14 -10.63
C PHE A 44 4.75 -28.83 -10.51
N THR A 45 3.45 -28.90 -10.28
CA THR A 45 2.58 -27.71 -10.13
C THR A 45 2.86 -26.84 -8.89
N PRO A 46 3.24 -27.38 -7.70
CA PRO A 46 3.53 -26.55 -6.54
C PRO A 46 4.77 -25.66 -6.72
N ALA A 47 5.77 -26.13 -7.47
CA ALA A 47 7.02 -25.39 -7.69
C ALA A 47 6.80 -24.15 -8.56
N GLU A 48 6.08 -24.28 -9.68
CA GLU A 48 5.78 -23.17 -10.59
C GLU A 48 4.91 -22.10 -9.93
N VAL A 49 3.90 -22.51 -9.15
CA VAL A 49 3.05 -21.57 -8.39
C VAL A 49 3.87 -20.86 -7.31
N ALA A 50 4.71 -21.60 -6.57
CA ALA A 50 5.59 -21.01 -5.55
C ALA A 50 6.58 -20.01 -6.16
N GLU A 51 7.15 -20.33 -7.34
CA GLU A 51 8.04 -19.44 -8.08
C GLU A 51 7.31 -18.15 -8.50
N ARG A 52 6.10 -18.25 -9.07
CA ARG A 52 5.28 -17.08 -9.44
C ARG A 52 4.99 -16.19 -8.23
N TYR A 53 4.58 -16.76 -7.09
CA TYR A 53 4.38 -15.99 -5.87
C TYR A 53 5.67 -15.32 -5.38
N ALA A 54 6.81 -16.02 -5.44
CA ALA A 54 8.10 -15.47 -5.05
C ALA A 54 8.51 -14.29 -5.95
N VAL A 55 8.35 -14.41 -7.26
CA VAL A 55 8.59 -13.34 -8.24
C VAL A 55 7.69 -12.15 -7.96
N ASN A 56 6.38 -12.36 -7.83
CA ASN A 56 5.41 -11.29 -7.56
C ASN A 56 5.70 -10.56 -6.26
N ASN A 57 6.03 -11.30 -5.20
CA ASN A 57 6.40 -10.70 -3.92
C ASN A 57 7.68 -9.86 -4.05
N ARG A 58 8.70 -10.33 -4.77
CA ARG A 58 9.93 -9.55 -5.03
C ARG A 58 9.65 -8.27 -5.81
N LEU A 59 8.77 -8.33 -6.81
CA LEU A 59 8.32 -7.16 -7.57
C LEU A 59 7.61 -6.15 -6.65
N LYS A 60 6.64 -6.60 -5.84
CA LYS A 60 5.93 -5.75 -4.88
C LYS A 60 6.83 -5.16 -3.81
N LEU A 61 7.82 -5.90 -3.31
CA LEU A 61 8.80 -5.38 -2.36
C LEU A 61 9.72 -4.33 -3.00
N LYS A 62 10.06 -4.47 -4.28
CA LYS A 62 10.83 -3.45 -5.01
C LYS A 62 9.99 -2.19 -5.23
N GLU A 63 8.76 -2.32 -5.71
CA GLU A 63 7.80 -1.23 -5.87
C GLU A 63 7.57 -0.49 -4.53
N LYS A 64 7.36 -1.23 -3.45
CA LYS A 64 7.18 -0.69 -2.10
C LYS A 64 8.37 0.16 -1.66
N ARG A 65 9.60 -0.30 -1.88
CA ARG A 65 10.80 0.48 -1.52
C ARG A 65 10.90 1.79 -2.30
N ILE A 66 10.56 1.78 -3.59
CA ILE A 66 10.58 2.97 -4.44
C ILE A 66 9.52 3.97 -3.98
N THR A 67 8.28 3.49 -3.75
CA THR A 67 7.15 4.31 -3.33
C THR A 67 7.34 4.88 -1.91
N ASP A 68 7.88 4.10 -0.97
CA ASP A 68 8.20 4.58 0.37
C ASP A 68 9.31 5.64 0.34
N ARG A 69 10.40 5.43 -0.43
CA ARG A 69 11.45 6.44 -0.62
C ARG A 69 10.89 7.73 -1.21
N ARG A 70 10.01 7.63 -2.21
CA ARG A 70 9.34 8.79 -2.82
C ARG A 70 8.51 9.56 -1.80
N LYS A 71 7.72 8.83 -1.00
CA LYS A 71 6.86 9.38 0.05
C LYS A 71 7.68 10.11 1.11
N ASP A 72 8.82 9.57 1.51
CA ASP A 72 9.68 10.18 2.53
C ASP A 72 10.27 11.51 2.05
N ILE A 73 10.76 11.58 0.81
CA ILE A 73 11.26 12.84 0.20
C ILE A 73 10.12 13.88 0.14
N MET A 74 8.93 13.48 -0.33
CA MET A 74 7.78 14.39 -0.38
C MET A 74 7.32 14.85 1.00
N ARG A 75 7.45 13.99 2.02
CA ARG A 75 7.12 14.32 3.41
C ARG A 75 8.07 15.40 3.91
N GLU A 76 9.38 15.17 3.83
CA GLU A 76 10.44 16.10 4.25
C GLU A 76 10.25 17.49 3.64
N VAL A 77 10.10 17.54 2.31
CA VAL A 77 9.91 18.81 1.57
C VAL A 77 8.60 19.47 1.94
N GLY A 78 7.50 18.70 1.97
CA GLY A 78 6.21 19.26 2.31
C GLY A 78 6.08 19.69 3.77
N ASP A 79 6.88 19.13 4.68
CA ASP A 79 6.96 19.57 6.08
C ASP A 79 7.67 20.92 6.20
N ALA A 80 8.76 21.11 5.47
CA ALA A 80 9.42 22.41 5.35
C ALA A 80 8.46 23.48 4.80
N MET A 81 7.73 23.16 3.72
CA MET A 81 6.72 24.05 3.14
C MET A 81 5.60 24.41 4.13
N ARG A 82 5.08 23.44 4.89
CA ARG A 82 4.06 23.69 5.91
C ARG A 82 4.57 24.56 7.07
N ALA A 83 5.84 24.40 7.43
CA ALA A 83 6.49 25.19 8.46
C ALA A 83 6.94 26.59 7.98
N GLY A 84 6.71 26.95 6.71
CA GLY A 84 7.22 28.19 6.13
C GLY A 84 8.75 28.25 6.02
N LYS A 85 9.42 27.11 6.13
CA LYS A 85 10.88 27.00 6.07
C LYS A 85 11.35 26.81 4.61
N PRO A 86 12.52 27.33 4.24
CA PRO A 86 13.10 27.06 2.93
C PRO A 86 13.37 25.56 2.76
N ILE A 87 13.22 25.06 1.52
CA ILE A 87 13.58 23.68 1.17
C ILE A 87 15.10 23.56 1.21
N SER A 88 15.63 22.57 1.94
CA SER A 88 17.08 22.39 2.06
C SER A 88 17.71 21.97 0.73
N PRO A 89 18.96 22.39 0.42
CA PRO A 89 19.68 21.92 -0.77
C PRO A 89 19.74 20.39 -0.86
N ALA A 90 19.95 19.72 0.28
CA ALA A 90 19.92 18.26 0.37
C ALA A 90 18.58 17.64 -0.06
N SER A 91 17.45 18.29 0.26
CA SER A 91 16.12 17.84 -0.20
C SER A 91 15.96 17.99 -1.72
N VAL A 92 16.48 19.08 -2.29
CA VAL A 92 16.47 19.30 -3.74
C VAL A 92 17.31 18.24 -4.45
N ASP A 93 18.47 17.90 -3.90
CA ASP A 93 19.33 16.85 -4.48
C ASP A 93 18.70 15.46 -4.37
N LYS A 94 18.01 15.16 -3.26
CA LYS A 94 17.20 13.93 -3.13
C LYS A 94 16.12 13.85 -4.21
N ILE A 95 15.40 14.94 -4.49
CA ILE A 95 14.39 15.00 -5.57
C ILE A 95 15.05 14.73 -6.92
N ARG A 96 16.15 15.43 -7.23
CA ARG A 96 16.86 15.27 -8.52
C ARG A 96 17.38 13.85 -8.71
N ALA A 97 18.00 13.28 -7.68
CA ALA A 97 18.50 11.91 -7.71
C ALA A 97 17.36 10.91 -7.91
N PHE A 98 16.24 11.08 -7.21
CA PHE A 98 15.06 10.23 -7.37
C PHE A 98 14.48 10.34 -8.79
N ASN A 99 14.31 11.55 -9.32
CA ASN A 99 13.74 11.76 -10.66
C ASN A 99 14.64 11.25 -11.78
N ARG A 100 15.97 11.27 -11.58
CA ARG A 100 16.93 10.69 -12.53
C ARG A 100 16.89 9.17 -12.52
N GLU A 101 16.69 8.57 -11.35
CA GLU A 101 16.60 7.12 -11.18
C GLU A 101 15.25 6.57 -11.65
N TRP A 102 14.16 7.33 -11.46
CA TRP A 102 12.78 6.94 -11.76
C TRP A 102 12.04 8.02 -12.57
N PRO A 103 12.46 8.29 -13.83
CA PRO A 103 11.88 9.34 -14.67
C PRO A 103 10.39 9.13 -14.99
N GLU A 104 9.90 7.90 -14.97
CA GLU A 104 8.51 7.52 -15.19
C GLU A 104 7.60 7.85 -13.99
N TYR A 105 8.17 8.07 -12.79
CA TYR A 105 7.40 8.37 -11.58
C TYR A 105 7.93 9.57 -10.79
N PRO A 106 8.08 10.75 -11.44
CA PRO A 106 8.83 11.85 -10.87
C PRO A 106 8.13 12.49 -9.66
N ILE A 107 8.94 13.09 -8.80
CA ILE A 107 8.52 14.06 -7.80
C ILE A 107 8.54 15.44 -8.45
N THR A 108 7.34 16.02 -8.63
CA THR A 108 7.14 17.35 -9.19
C THR A 108 6.63 18.32 -8.13
N THR A 109 6.79 19.63 -8.38
CA THR A 109 6.22 20.68 -7.52
C THR A 109 4.70 20.51 -7.33
N ALA A 110 3.99 20.13 -8.40
CA ALA A 110 2.56 19.84 -8.34
C ALA A 110 2.24 18.67 -7.39
N SER A 111 3.00 17.57 -7.50
CA SER A 111 2.81 16.40 -6.62
C SER A 111 3.07 16.74 -5.14
N ILE A 112 4.07 17.57 -4.85
CA ILE A 112 4.39 18.01 -3.49
C ILE A 112 3.25 18.89 -2.95
N ARG A 113 2.79 19.89 -3.73
CA ARG A 113 1.66 20.74 -3.33
C ARG A 113 0.39 19.92 -3.08
N GLN A 114 0.08 18.97 -3.94
CA GLN A 114 -1.07 18.08 -3.76
C GLN A 114 -0.96 17.25 -2.48
N SER A 115 0.23 16.70 -2.18
CA SER A 115 0.49 15.98 -0.93
C SER A 115 0.30 16.87 0.30
N VAL A 116 0.82 18.11 0.27
CA VAL A 116 0.63 19.08 1.35
C VAL A 116 -0.85 19.43 1.53
N GLN A 117 -1.57 19.73 0.45
CA GLN A 117 -3.01 20.04 0.51
C GLN A 117 -3.83 18.87 1.06
N SER A 118 -3.53 17.65 0.61
CA SER A 118 -4.20 16.43 1.10
C SER A 118 -3.98 16.27 2.61
N ARG A 119 -2.75 16.46 3.08
CA ARG A 119 -2.42 16.42 4.52
C ARG A 119 -3.12 17.53 5.31
N ASN A 120 -3.20 18.75 4.77
CA ASN A 120 -3.90 19.85 5.41
C ASN A 120 -5.40 19.56 5.53
N ARG A 121 -6.04 19.05 4.46
CA ARG A 121 -7.46 18.61 4.51
C ARG A 121 -7.67 17.47 5.50
N ALA A 122 -6.73 16.52 5.58
CA ALA A 122 -6.79 15.46 6.57
C ALA A 122 -6.68 16.00 8.01
N SER A 123 -5.79 16.97 8.24
CA SER A 123 -5.63 17.65 9.53
C SER A 123 -6.86 18.47 9.92
N GLN A 124 -7.49 19.18 8.97
CA GLN A 124 -8.70 19.96 9.21
C GLN A 124 -9.91 19.09 9.55
N ARG A 125 -9.98 17.88 8.98
CA ARG A 125 -11.04 16.91 9.32
C ARG A 125 -10.81 16.19 10.63
N ASN A 126 -9.59 16.25 11.17
CA ASN A 126 -9.24 15.60 12.42
C ASN A 126 -9.69 16.49 13.58
N GLU A 127 -10.87 16.20 14.12
CA GLU A 127 -11.43 16.91 15.27
C GLU A 127 -11.57 15.91 16.42
N PHE A 128 -10.89 16.20 17.54
CA PHE A 128 -10.70 15.31 18.70
C PHE A 128 -9.98 13.98 18.40
N GLY A 129 -9.04 13.98 17.43
CA GLY A 129 -8.25 12.80 17.10
C GLY A 129 -8.90 11.83 16.11
N VAL A 130 -10.12 12.13 15.64
CA VAL A 130 -10.85 11.32 14.68
C VAL A 130 -11.16 12.13 13.43
N ALA A 131 -10.74 11.62 12.27
CA ALA A 131 -11.13 12.14 10.97
C ALA A 131 -12.32 11.33 10.43
N LEU A 132 -13.50 11.95 10.36
CA LEU A 132 -14.72 11.32 9.86
C LEU A 132 -14.97 11.66 8.38
N ASN A 133 -15.83 10.87 7.75
CA ASN A 133 -16.38 11.21 6.43
C ASN A 133 -17.18 12.52 6.56
N PRO A 134 -16.90 13.58 5.76
CA PRO A 134 -17.61 14.86 5.86
C PRO A 134 -19.13 14.73 5.78
N LYS A 135 -19.65 13.78 4.98
CA LYS A 135 -21.10 13.56 4.83
C LYS A 135 -21.76 12.94 6.07
N LEU A 136 -20.97 12.29 6.93
CA LEU A 136 -21.45 11.58 8.13
C LEU A 136 -21.03 12.29 9.42
N ASN A 137 -20.09 13.24 9.34
CA ASN A 137 -19.43 13.85 10.49
C ASN A 137 -20.45 14.43 11.49
N ASP A 138 -21.37 15.25 11.01
CA ASP A 138 -22.28 16.01 11.87
C ASP A 138 -23.26 15.07 12.58
N ARG A 139 -23.78 14.07 11.86
CA ARG A 139 -24.65 13.04 12.44
C ARG A 139 -23.92 12.21 13.50
N LEU A 140 -22.73 11.70 13.18
CA LEU A 140 -21.95 10.87 14.12
C LEU A 140 -21.51 11.64 15.36
N ARG A 141 -21.20 12.94 15.22
CA ARG A 141 -20.87 13.81 16.36
C ARG A 141 -22.09 14.20 17.18
N ALA A 142 -23.27 14.33 16.57
CA ALA A 142 -24.52 14.56 17.29
C ALA A 142 -25.00 13.32 18.06
N GLU A 143 -24.81 12.12 17.51
CA GLU A 143 -25.14 10.84 18.14
C GLU A 143 -24.11 10.41 19.21
N ARG A 144 -23.01 11.16 19.38
CA ARG A 144 -21.97 10.80 20.36
C ARG A 144 -22.52 10.87 21.78
N ALA A 145 -22.18 9.88 22.60
CA ALA A 145 -22.44 9.93 24.04
C ALA A 145 -21.71 11.15 24.67
N PRO A 146 -22.30 11.81 25.68
CA PRO A 146 -21.66 12.93 26.35
C PRO A 146 -20.33 12.49 26.99
N MET A 147 -19.29 13.32 26.82
CA MET A 147 -18.00 13.09 27.46
C MET A 147 -18.14 13.33 28.97
N VAL A 148 -17.78 12.31 29.76
CA VAL A 148 -17.90 12.33 31.24
C VAL A 148 -16.81 13.20 31.88
N TYR A 149 -15.72 13.45 31.17
CA TYR A 149 -14.62 14.30 31.61
C TYR A 149 -14.26 15.23 30.45
N ASN A 150 -14.39 16.54 30.67
CA ASN A 150 -13.91 17.61 29.77
C ASN A 150 -12.78 18.36 30.46
#